data_AF-A0AAJ6XHX4-F1
#
_entry.id   AF-A0AAJ6XHX4-F1
#
_cell.length_a   1.000
_cell.length_b   1.000
_cell.length_c   1.000
_cell.angle_alpha   90.00
_cell.angle_beta   90.00
_cell.angle_gamma   90.00
#
_symmetry.space_group_name_H-M   'P 1'
#
loop_
_entity.id
_entity.type
_entity.pdbx_description
1 polymer ?
#
loop_
_entity_poly.entity_id
_entity_poly.type
_entity_poly.pdbx_seq_one_letter_code
_entity_poly.pdbx_strand_id
1 'polypeptide(L)'
;MRRVGAILHRFSNGISLKCPTHSLSIQRGVFLGSGDASLSSNSSNSSSLLLLYEEKHRDSSGYQVNNVRKIWTFPPVCMGRRSCKIAGRKGAQDAKKAKLYCRLGKEVVSAVKKGGANPESNTALAALIDKFKELDVPKEILERNIKRASEKGQEAFIEKIYEVYGLGGVSIVVEVSTDKIKRSVAVIREVVKDHGGKMADPGSVLFKFRRARVVNIKVTDADRDQLLGIALDAGAEDVIEPPTYEDDSDEDRSERCVAG
;
A
#
# COMPACT_ATOMS: atom_id res chain seq x y z
N MET A 1 27.02 -21.87 8.90
CA MET A 1 26.72 -20.44 8.71
C MET A 1 25.96 -20.22 7.41
N ARG A 2 24.63 -20.04 7.45
CA ARG A 2 23.81 -19.66 6.27
C ARG A 2 23.02 -18.40 6.64
N ARG A 3 23.33 -17.27 5.97
CA ARG A 3 22.56 -16.02 6.09
C ARG A 3 21.26 -16.17 5.30
N VAL A 4 20.12 -16.08 5.98
CA VAL A 4 18.80 -15.95 5.34
C VAL A 4 18.39 -14.49 5.46
N GLY A 5 18.58 -13.72 4.39
CA GLY A 5 18.09 -12.35 4.28
C GLY A 5 16.67 -12.37 3.69
N ALA A 6 15.70 -11.81 4.42
CA ALA A 6 14.36 -11.56 3.89
C ALA A 6 14.36 -10.26 3.06
N ILE A 7 14.04 -10.36 1.77
CA ILE A 7 13.85 -9.20 0.89
C ILE A 7 12.38 -8.80 0.94
N LEU A 8 12.10 -7.65 1.59
CA LEU A 8 10.77 -7.04 1.62
C LEU A 8 10.56 -6.20 0.35
N HIS A 9 9.83 -6.73 -0.64
CA HIS A 9 9.40 -5.93 -1.80
C HIS A 9 8.10 -5.18 -1.49
N ARG A 10 8.14 -3.85 -1.64
CA ARG A 10 7.00 -2.95 -1.45
C ARG A 10 6.62 -2.38 -2.81
N PHE A 11 5.49 -2.82 -3.39
CA PHE A 11 4.98 -2.26 -4.63
C PHE A 11 3.85 -1.25 -4.39
N SER A 12 3.91 -0.15 -5.12
CA SER A 12 2.91 0.92 -5.19
C SER A 12 1.94 0.66 -6.34
N ASN A 13 0.65 0.86 -6.09
CA ASN A 13 -0.41 0.72 -7.10
C ASN A 13 -0.24 1.76 -8.21
N GLY A 14 0.12 1.31 -9.41
CA GLY A 14 0.01 2.06 -10.65
C GLY A 14 -1.32 1.73 -11.33
N ILE A 15 -2.03 2.75 -11.76
CA ILE A 15 -3.30 2.64 -12.50
C ILE A 15 -2.99 2.10 -13.90
N SER A 16 -3.50 0.90 -14.20
CA SER A 16 -3.44 0.27 -15.53
C SER A 16 -4.61 0.75 -16.37
N LEU A 17 -4.36 1.66 -17.32
CA LEU A 17 -5.28 1.95 -18.41
C LEU A 17 -4.90 1.04 -19.58
N LYS A 18 -5.77 0.06 -19.87
CA LYS A 18 -5.70 -0.75 -21.10
C LYS A 18 -5.93 0.14 -22.32
N CYS A 19 -5.03 0.06 -23.29
CA CYS A 19 -5.28 0.46 -24.68
C CYS A 19 -5.57 -0.80 -25.53
N PRO A 20 -6.28 -0.66 -26.66
CA PRO A 20 -6.90 -1.76 -27.39
C PRO A 20 -5.88 -2.58 -28.18
N THR A 21 -6.20 -3.86 -28.34
CA THR A 21 -5.48 -4.84 -29.16
C THR A 21 -5.58 -4.52 -30.65
N HIS A 22 -4.43 -4.35 -31.33
CA HIS A 22 -4.27 -4.77 -32.72
C HIS A 22 -2.93 -5.49 -32.87
N SER A 23 -3.01 -6.74 -33.32
CA SER A 23 -1.92 -7.68 -33.56
C SER A 23 -1.31 -7.46 -34.94
N LEU A 24 0.02 -7.39 -35.07
CA LEU A 24 0.70 -7.70 -36.34
C LEU A 24 2.09 -8.33 -36.09
N SER A 25 2.38 -9.35 -36.90
CA SER A 25 3.52 -10.27 -36.89
C SER A 25 4.78 -9.71 -37.56
N ILE A 26 5.97 -10.11 -37.09
CA ILE A 26 7.29 -9.73 -37.62
C ILE A 26 7.89 -10.88 -38.45
N GLN A 27 8.30 -10.60 -39.69
CA GLN A 27 9.28 -11.41 -40.43
C GLN A 27 10.64 -10.69 -40.48
N ARG A 28 11.72 -11.46 -40.31
CA ARG A 28 13.12 -11.02 -40.30
C ARG A 28 13.70 -10.93 -41.71
N GLY A 29 14.51 -9.89 -41.96
CA GLY A 29 15.44 -9.80 -43.10
C GLY A 29 16.81 -9.32 -42.63
N VAL A 30 17.85 -10.06 -43.00
CA VAL A 30 19.28 -9.86 -42.71
C VAL A 30 19.95 -9.20 -43.92
N PHE A 31 20.92 -8.29 -43.73
CA PHE A 31 21.96 -8.05 -44.74
C PHE A 31 23.30 -7.60 -44.14
N LEU A 32 24.38 -8.15 -44.71
CA LEU A 32 25.80 -8.00 -44.34
C LEU A 32 26.49 -6.80 -45.02
N GLY A 33 27.60 -6.35 -44.44
CA GLY A 33 28.63 -5.53 -45.11
C GLY A 33 29.86 -5.28 -44.22
N SER A 34 31.04 -5.66 -44.71
CA SER A 34 32.36 -5.76 -44.06
C SER A 34 33.29 -4.55 -44.32
N GLY A 35 34.24 -4.26 -43.42
CA GLY A 35 35.41 -3.39 -43.68
C GLY A 35 36.19 -2.97 -42.42
N ASP A 36 37.50 -3.22 -42.41
CA ASP A 36 38.45 -3.17 -41.28
C ASP A 36 39.08 -1.79 -40.95
N ALA A 37 39.64 -1.70 -39.72
CA ALA A 37 40.87 -1.01 -39.28
C ALA A 37 40.82 0.14 -38.23
N SER A 38 41.37 -0.20 -37.04
CA SER A 38 42.27 0.51 -36.10
C SER A 38 41.91 1.79 -35.30
N LEU A 39 41.98 1.60 -33.95
CA LEU A 39 42.51 2.43 -32.84
C LEU A 39 42.12 3.93 -32.68
N SER A 40 41.40 4.27 -31.61
CA SER A 40 41.89 5.06 -30.45
C SER A 40 40.77 5.53 -29.51
N SER A 41 41.15 5.82 -28.26
CA SER A 41 40.38 6.21 -27.08
C SER A 41 39.63 7.55 -27.18
N ASN A 42 38.39 7.63 -26.68
CA ASN A 42 38.02 8.44 -25.51
C ASN A 42 36.52 8.43 -25.21
N SER A 43 36.27 8.78 -23.95
CA SER A 43 35.03 8.76 -23.18
C SER A 43 33.84 9.55 -23.74
N SER A 44 32.68 9.21 -23.15
CA SER A 44 31.45 9.99 -23.01
C SER A 44 30.67 10.31 -24.30
N ASN A 45 29.51 9.67 -24.46
CA ASN A 45 28.23 10.36 -24.32
C ASN A 45 27.03 9.41 -24.46
N SER A 46 26.03 9.76 -23.67
CA SER A 46 24.67 9.23 -23.59
C SER A 46 24.02 9.03 -24.96
N SER A 47 23.35 7.89 -25.17
CA SER A 47 22.36 7.78 -26.25
C SER A 47 21.17 6.93 -25.79
N SER A 48 20.05 7.62 -25.65
CA SER A 48 18.70 7.08 -25.60
C SER A 48 18.31 6.55 -26.96
N LEU A 49 17.94 5.27 -27.06
CA LEU A 49 17.28 4.74 -28.25
C LEU A 49 15.76 4.94 -28.12
N LEU A 50 15.27 6.01 -28.74
CA LEU A 50 13.88 6.19 -29.15
C LEU A 50 13.68 5.46 -30.48
N LEU A 51 12.79 4.47 -30.51
CA LEU A 51 12.23 3.95 -31.76
C LEU A 51 11.22 4.98 -32.30
N LEU A 52 11.59 5.64 -33.40
CA LEU A 52 10.70 6.46 -34.21
C LEU A 52 9.78 5.55 -35.02
N TYR A 53 8.47 5.69 -34.83
CA TYR A 53 7.48 5.27 -35.81
C TYR A 53 7.07 6.53 -36.58
N GLU A 54 7.44 6.59 -37.85
CA GLU A 54 7.13 7.71 -38.74
C GLU A 54 5.92 7.30 -39.60
N GLU A 55 4.75 7.86 -39.31
CA GLU A 55 3.57 7.69 -40.16
C GLU A 55 3.35 8.97 -40.97
N LYS A 56 3.58 8.84 -42.28
CA LYS A 56 3.65 9.94 -43.23
C LYS A 56 2.27 10.21 -43.82
N HIS A 57 1.50 11.09 -43.20
CA HIS A 57 0.34 11.69 -43.86
C HIS A 57 0.73 13.01 -44.52
N ARG A 58 0.75 13.00 -45.86
CA ARG A 58 0.74 14.21 -46.69
C ARG A 58 -0.71 14.70 -46.73
N ASP A 59 -0.97 15.84 -46.12
CA ASP A 59 -2.07 16.71 -46.54
C ASP A 59 -1.51 18.06 -46.98
N SER A 60 -1.89 18.40 -48.21
CA SER A 60 -1.60 19.64 -48.89
C SER A 60 -2.67 20.69 -48.58
N SER A 61 -2.21 21.89 -48.25
CA SER A 61 -2.94 23.16 -48.11
C SER A 61 -3.55 23.49 -46.73
N GLY A 62 -3.20 24.69 -46.22
CA GLY A 62 -3.94 25.38 -45.17
C GLY A 62 -3.12 25.68 -43.91
N TYR A 63 -2.70 26.94 -43.76
CA TYR A 63 -2.11 27.49 -42.53
C TYR A 63 -2.96 27.23 -41.28
N GLN A 64 -2.31 26.82 -40.17
CA GLN A 64 -2.47 27.41 -38.82
C GLN A 64 -1.39 26.83 -37.87
N VAL A 65 -0.75 27.73 -37.13
CA VAL A 65 0.32 27.45 -36.18
C VAL A 65 -0.30 26.98 -34.87
N ASN A 66 -0.15 25.70 -34.53
CA ASN A 66 -0.36 25.24 -33.15
C ASN A 66 1.00 25.13 -32.47
N ASN A 67 1.40 26.24 -31.86
CA ASN A 67 2.56 26.33 -30.99
C ASN A 67 2.24 25.55 -29.69
N VAL A 68 2.27 24.22 -29.76
CA VAL A 68 2.09 23.37 -28.58
C VAL A 68 3.34 23.55 -27.72
N ARG A 69 3.21 24.39 -26.69
CA ARG A 69 4.22 24.48 -25.64
C ARG A 69 4.36 23.08 -25.03
N LYS A 70 5.43 22.37 -25.39
CA LYS A 70 5.85 21.17 -24.67
C LYS A 70 6.23 21.62 -23.27
N ILE A 71 5.31 21.46 -22.32
CA ILE A 71 5.62 21.61 -20.91
C ILE A 71 6.51 20.41 -20.57
N TRP A 72 7.82 20.65 -20.59
CA TRP A 72 8.78 19.71 -20.01
C TRP A 72 8.59 19.76 -18.50
N THR A 73 7.77 18.85 -17.97
CA THR A 73 7.79 18.59 -16.54
C THR A 73 9.07 17.84 -16.25
N PHE A 74 10.13 18.56 -15.92
CA PHE A 74 11.29 17.96 -15.30
C PHE A 74 10.82 17.20 -14.05
N PRO A 75 11.33 15.99 -13.77
CA PRO A 75 11.10 15.38 -12.46
C PRO A 75 11.53 16.40 -11.41
N PRO A 76 10.79 16.55 -10.30
CA PRO A 76 11.02 17.59 -9.32
C PRO A 76 12.50 17.60 -8.94
N VAL A 77 13.16 18.72 -9.21
CA VAL A 77 14.60 18.90 -9.01
C VAL A 77 14.86 18.76 -7.52
N CYS A 78 15.29 17.57 -7.11
CA CYS A 78 15.87 17.41 -5.79
C CYS A 78 17.23 18.12 -5.84
N MET A 79 17.39 19.19 -5.06
CA MET A 79 18.62 20.00 -4.99
C MET A 79 19.79 19.22 -4.37
N GLY A 80 20.31 18.22 -5.10
CA GLY A 80 21.42 17.34 -4.70
C GLY A 80 21.02 16.03 -4.02
N ARG A 81 22.01 15.13 -3.87
CA ARG A 81 21.83 13.76 -3.32
C ARG A 81 21.17 13.75 -1.93
N ARG A 82 21.54 14.70 -1.07
CA ARG A 82 20.97 14.84 0.29
C ARG A 82 19.48 15.18 0.23
N SER A 83 19.10 16.14 -0.61
CA SER A 83 17.70 16.55 -0.82
C SER A 83 16.87 15.38 -1.37
N CYS A 84 17.39 14.64 -2.35
CA CYS A 84 16.72 13.46 -2.91
C CYS A 84 16.43 12.39 -1.83
N LYS A 85 17.39 12.13 -0.94
CA LYS A 85 17.25 11.13 0.14
C LYS A 85 16.21 11.58 1.18
N ILE A 86 16.20 12.87 1.53
CA ILE A 86 15.21 13.45 2.46
C ILE A 86 13.82 13.41 1.83
N ALA A 87 13.69 13.85 0.57
CA ALA A 87 12.42 13.83 -0.16
C ALA A 87 11.85 12.41 -0.29
N GLY A 88 12.69 11.42 -0.60
CA GLY A 88 12.26 10.02 -0.66
C GLY A 88 11.79 9.47 0.68
N ARG A 89 12.52 9.75 1.77
CA ARG A 89 12.12 9.35 3.12
C ARG A 89 10.83 10.02 3.57
N LYS A 90 10.74 11.34 3.38
CA LYS A 90 9.55 12.13 3.73
C LYS A 90 8.34 11.70 2.91
N GLY A 91 8.48 11.56 1.59
CA GLY A 91 7.41 11.07 0.73
C GLY A 91 6.91 9.67 1.11
N ALA A 92 7.82 8.76 1.48
CA ALA A 92 7.44 7.43 1.95
C ALA A 92 6.70 7.45 3.30
N GLN A 93 7.03 8.39 4.20
CA GLN A 93 6.35 8.61 5.47
C GLN A 93 4.99 9.28 5.27
N ASP A 94 4.92 10.33 4.45
CA ASP A 94 3.68 11.04 4.11
C ASP A 94 2.69 10.09 3.43
N ALA A 95 3.16 9.21 2.54
CA ALA A 95 2.32 8.18 1.93
C ALA A 95 1.78 7.16 2.95
N LYS A 96 2.53 6.85 4.02
CA LYS A 96 2.04 5.99 5.11
C LYS A 96 0.95 6.71 5.92
N LYS A 97 1.19 7.96 6.31
CA LYS A 97 0.22 8.80 7.04
C LYS A 97 -1.05 9.02 6.24
N ALA A 98 -0.94 9.35 4.95
CA ALA A 98 -2.08 9.52 4.06
C ALA A 98 -2.96 8.25 4.00
N LYS A 99 -2.35 7.06 3.91
CA LYS A 99 -3.10 5.79 3.96
C LYS A 99 -3.82 5.59 5.29
N LEU A 100 -3.19 5.91 6.42
CA LEU A 100 -3.83 5.85 7.75
C LEU A 100 -5.01 6.80 7.85
N TYR A 101 -4.84 8.06 7.44
CA TYR A 101 -5.91 9.07 7.46
C TYR A 101 -7.09 8.68 6.57
N CYS A 102 -6.81 8.07 5.41
CA CYS A 102 -7.86 7.54 4.54
C CYS A 102 -8.63 6.38 5.17
N ARG A 103 -7.97 5.49 5.93
CA ARG A 103 -8.64 4.38 6.63
C ARG A 103 -9.54 4.89 7.75
N LEU A 104 -9.01 5.73 8.63
CA LEU A 104 -9.76 6.36 9.72
C LEU A 104 -10.94 7.19 9.20
N GLY A 105 -10.77 7.91 8.09
CA GLY A 105 -11.86 8.65 7.46
C GLY A 105 -13.01 7.75 6.96
N LYS A 106 -12.71 6.55 6.47
CA LYS A 106 -13.74 5.57 6.08
C LYS A 106 -14.46 4.98 7.29
N GLU A 107 -13.73 4.73 8.38
CA GLU A 107 -14.30 4.26 9.65
C GLU A 107 -15.28 5.29 10.23
N VAL A 108 -14.91 6.57 10.23
CA VAL A 108 -15.80 7.68 10.65
C VAL A 108 -17.07 7.70 9.80
N VAL A 109 -16.95 7.60 8.48
CA VAL A 109 -18.13 7.61 7.60
C VAL A 109 -19.02 6.40 7.88
N SER A 110 -18.44 5.22 8.09
CA SER A 110 -19.18 4.00 8.46
C SER A 110 -19.90 4.16 9.80
N ALA A 111 -19.22 4.70 10.83
CA ALA A 111 -19.79 4.93 12.15
C ALA A 111 -20.93 5.96 12.12
N VAL A 112 -20.76 7.07 11.39
CA VAL A 112 -21.79 8.10 11.23
C VAL A 112 -23.01 7.58 10.48
N LYS A 113 -22.81 6.78 9.42
CA LYS A 113 -23.93 6.14 8.70
C LYS A 113 -24.70 5.14 9.57
N LYS A 114 -24.03 4.48 10.52
CA LYS A 114 -24.65 3.51 11.44
C LYS A 114 -25.38 4.17 12.63
N GLY A 115 -24.80 5.22 13.23
CA GLY A 115 -25.25 5.77 14.52
C GLY A 115 -25.48 7.29 14.55
N GLY A 116 -25.44 7.97 13.41
CA GLY A 116 -25.59 9.43 13.32
C GLY A 116 -24.30 10.20 13.59
N ALA A 117 -24.36 11.52 13.34
CA ALA A 117 -23.20 12.42 13.37
C ALA A 117 -22.83 12.95 14.77
N ASN A 118 -23.66 12.70 15.78
CA ASN A 118 -23.46 13.19 17.13
C ASN A 118 -22.57 12.22 17.93
N PRO A 119 -21.44 12.69 18.49
CA PRO A 119 -20.51 11.82 19.21
C PRO A 119 -21.05 11.37 20.57
N GLU A 120 -21.92 12.15 21.20
CA GLU A 120 -22.52 11.80 22.50
C GLU A 120 -23.49 10.61 22.40
N SER A 121 -24.24 10.52 21.30
CA SER A 121 -25.17 9.42 21.07
C SER A 121 -24.52 8.20 20.42
N ASN A 122 -23.34 8.37 19.79
CA ASN A 122 -22.67 7.33 19.01
C ASN A 122 -21.31 6.98 19.65
N THR A 123 -21.31 5.94 20.49
CA THR A 123 -20.11 5.46 21.18
C THR A 123 -18.99 5.03 20.22
N ALA A 124 -19.34 4.51 19.04
CA ALA A 124 -18.36 4.15 18.02
C ALA A 124 -17.66 5.39 17.44
N LEU A 125 -18.39 6.49 17.25
CA LEU A 125 -17.81 7.76 16.80
C LEU A 125 -16.95 8.40 17.89
N ALA A 126 -17.37 8.32 19.16
CA ALA A 126 -16.56 8.79 20.30
C ALA A 126 -15.20 8.06 20.38
N ALA A 127 -15.22 6.72 20.32
CA ALA A 127 -13.98 5.93 20.30
C ALA A 127 -13.07 6.26 19.10
N LEU A 128 -13.65 6.60 17.95
CA LEU A 128 -12.88 7.05 16.79
C LEU A 128 -12.28 8.44 17.00
N ILE A 129 -13.00 9.37 17.65
CA ILE A 129 -12.46 10.70 17.98
C ILE A 129 -11.21 10.58 18.86
N ASP A 130 -11.21 9.66 19.82
CA ASP A 130 -10.05 9.45 20.69
C ASP A 130 -8.87 8.85 19.92
N LYS A 131 -9.11 7.86 19.05
CA LYS A 131 -8.09 7.34 18.11
C LYS A 131 -7.52 8.42 17.18
N PHE A 132 -8.34 9.38 16.75
CA PHE A 132 -7.88 10.51 15.93
C PHE A 132 -6.90 11.40 16.69
N LYS A 133 -7.14 11.63 17.98
CA LYS A 133 -6.24 12.39 18.86
C LYS A 133 -4.95 11.62 19.12
N GLU A 134 -5.04 10.32 19.42
CA GLU A 134 -3.89 9.45 19.67
C GLU A 134 -2.93 9.37 18.47
N LEU A 135 -3.47 9.44 17.24
CA LEU A 135 -2.70 9.30 15.99
C LEU A 135 -2.32 10.65 15.34
N ASP A 136 -2.45 11.76 16.06
CA ASP A 136 -2.15 13.12 15.59
C ASP A 136 -2.81 13.47 14.24
N VAL A 137 -4.05 12.99 14.04
CA VAL A 137 -4.78 13.24 12.78
C VAL A 137 -5.38 14.65 12.82
N PRO A 138 -5.19 15.48 11.78
CA PRO A 138 -5.78 16.82 11.73
C PRO A 138 -7.32 16.80 11.87
N LYS A 139 -7.86 17.69 12.69
CA LYS A 139 -9.32 17.81 12.95
C LYS A 139 -10.14 18.08 11.68
N GLU A 140 -9.58 18.79 10.72
CA GLU A 140 -10.18 19.04 9.41
C GLU A 140 -10.54 17.72 8.68
N ILE A 141 -9.73 16.67 8.86
CA ILE A 141 -9.98 15.35 8.28
C ILE A 141 -11.17 14.67 8.96
N LEU A 142 -11.38 14.89 10.25
CA LEU A 142 -12.54 14.35 10.96
C LEU A 142 -13.82 15.06 10.50
N GLU A 143 -13.83 16.39 10.55
CA GLU A 143 -14.99 17.20 10.20
C GLU A 143 -15.44 16.99 8.75
N ARG A 144 -14.49 16.94 7.79
CA ARG A 144 -14.84 16.68 6.38
C ARG A 144 -15.52 15.33 6.20
N ASN A 145 -15.10 14.30 6.95
CA ASN A 145 -15.65 12.95 6.81
C ASN A 145 -17.02 12.84 7.48
N ILE A 146 -17.24 13.54 8.61
CA ILE A 146 -18.57 13.63 9.25
C ILE A 146 -19.55 14.34 8.31
N LYS A 147 -19.18 15.50 7.76
CA LYS A 147 -20.02 16.25 6.80
C LYS A 147 -20.38 15.39 5.59
N ARG A 148 -19.38 14.74 4.98
CA ARG A 148 -19.58 13.84 3.83
C ARG A 148 -20.50 12.66 4.14
N ALA A 149 -20.43 12.12 5.37
CA ALA A 149 -21.29 11.03 5.80
C ALA A 149 -22.74 11.46 6.05
N SER A 150 -22.96 12.69 6.51
CA SER A 150 -24.29 13.29 6.72
C SER A 150 -25.01 13.61 5.40
N GLU A 151 -24.27 13.84 4.31
CA GLU A 151 -24.84 14.06 2.98
C GLU A 151 -25.55 12.80 2.43
N LYS A 152 -26.73 13.00 1.82
CA LYS A 152 -27.61 11.92 1.34
C LYS A 152 -27.10 11.18 0.09
N GLY A 153 -26.02 11.65 -0.55
CA GLY A 153 -25.49 11.08 -1.80
C GLY A 153 -24.46 9.97 -1.65
N GLN A 154 -23.94 9.72 -0.43
CA GLN A 154 -22.88 8.73 -0.24
C GLN A 154 -23.43 7.36 0.15
N GLU A 155 -23.19 6.36 -0.71
CA GLU A 155 -23.44 4.93 -0.45
C GLU A 155 -22.68 4.48 0.81
N ALA A 156 -23.32 3.61 1.60
CA ALA A 156 -22.70 3.01 2.77
C ALA A 156 -21.53 2.11 2.35
N PHE A 157 -20.45 2.12 3.13
CA PHE A 157 -19.37 1.17 2.94
C PHE A 157 -19.82 -0.23 3.35
N ILE A 158 -19.60 -1.19 2.46
CA ILE A 158 -19.88 -2.61 2.65
C ILE A 158 -18.58 -3.28 3.08
N GLU A 159 -18.66 -4.04 4.18
CA GLU A 159 -17.58 -4.90 4.64
C GLU A 159 -17.69 -6.25 3.92
N LYS A 160 -16.60 -6.68 3.27
CA LYS A 160 -16.52 -7.95 2.56
C LYS A 160 -15.19 -8.63 2.84
N ILE A 161 -15.24 -9.95 3.02
CA ILE A 161 -14.07 -10.79 3.22
C ILE A 161 -13.81 -11.55 1.92
N TYR A 162 -12.55 -11.56 1.50
CA TYR A 162 -12.07 -12.36 0.38
C TYR A 162 -11.00 -13.32 0.86
N GLU A 163 -10.99 -14.50 0.27
CA GLU A 163 -10.06 -15.57 0.61
C GLU A 163 -9.10 -15.78 -0.55
N VAL A 164 -7.83 -15.94 -0.23
CA VAL A 164 -6.74 -15.96 -1.20
C VAL A 164 -5.71 -17.01 -0.79
N TYR A 165 -5.22 -17.75 -1.77
CA TYR A 165 -4.00 -18.54 -1.65
C TYR A 165 -2.83 -17.76 -2.25
N GLY A 166 -1.79 -17.55 -1.45
CA GLY A 166 -0.51 -17.02 -1.91
C GLY A 166 0.37 -18.09 -2.55
N LEU A 167 1.55 -17.66 -3.00
CA LEU A 167 2.62 -18.56 -3.43
C LEU A 167 2.92 -19.61 -2.34
N GLY A 168 3.12 -20.86 -2.74
CA GLY A 168 3.38 -21.96 -1.80
C GLY A 168 2.17 -22.38 -0.95
N GLY A 169 0.95 -21.96 -1.30
CA GLY A 169 -0.28 -22.37 -0.59
C GLY A 169 -0.55 -21.62 0.71
N VAL A 170 0.16 -20.51 0.95
CA VAL A 170 -0.08 -19.64 2.12
C VAL A 170 -1.52 -19.14 2.11
N SER A 171 -2.20 -19.31 3.22
CA SER A 171 -3.61 -18.96 3.38
C SER A 171 -3.73 -17.48 3.80
N ILE A 172 -4.46 -16.67 3.04
CA ILE A 172 -4.60 -15.22 3.26
C ILE A 172 -6.09 -14.86 3.30
N VAL A 173 -6.48 -14.11 4.33
CA VAL A 173 -7.82 -13.51 4.45
C VAL A 173 -7.69 -12.01 4.25
N VAL A 174 -8.48 -11.45 3.33
CA VAL A 174 -8.46 -10.03 2.98
C VAL A 174 -9.80 -9.41 3.36
N GLU A 175 -9.80 -8.60 4.42
CA GLU A 175 -10.96 -7.81 4.82
C GLU A 175 -10.98 -6.46 4.09
N VAL A 176 -12.13 -6.12 3.52
CA VAL A 176 -12.29 -4.95 2.66
C VAL A 176 -13.52 -4.17 3.04
N SER A 177 -13.36 -2.85 3.21
CA SER A 177 -14.44 -1.89 3.31
C SER A 177 -14.52 -1.07 2.02
N THR A 178 -15.59 -1.27 1.25
CA THR A 178 -15.76 -0.69 -0.09
C THR A 178 -17.18 -0.21 -0.32
N ASP A 179 -17.33 0.84 -1.13
CA ASP A 179 -18.60 1.29 -1.72
C ASP A 179 -19.10 0.28 -2.78
N LYS A 180 -18.18 -0.22 -3.63
CA LYS A 180 -18.50 -1.07 -4.78
C LYS A 180 -17.75 -2.40 -4.76
N ILE A 181 -18.50 -3.49 -4.58
CA ILE A 181 -17.98 -4.87 -4.50
C ILE A 181 -17.20 -5.23 -5.77
N LYS A 182 -17.78 -5.04 -6.96
CA LYS A 182 -17.15 -5.42 -8.25
C LYS A 182 -15.78 -4.76 -8.45
N ARG A 183 -15.61 -3.50 -8.02
CA ARG A 183 -14.32 -2.79 -8.08
C ARG A 183 -13.30 -3.45 -7.15
N SER A 184 -13.69 -3.76 -5.92
CA SER A 184 -12.79 -4.40 -4.96
C SER A 184 -12.34 -5.79 -5.42
N VAL A 185 -13.25 -6.61 -5.96
CA VAL A 185 -12.92 -7.96 -6.46
C VAL A 185 -11.92 -7.90 -7.60
N ALA A 186 -12.12 -6.97 -8.55
CA ALA A 186 -11.22 -6.82 -9.69
C ALA A 186 -9.81 -6.43 -9.24
N VAL A 187 -9.69 -5.45 -8.35
CA VAL A 187 -8.40 -4.99 -7.82
C VAL A 187 -7.68 -6.10 -7.05
N ILE A 188 -8.39 -6.84 -6.19
CA ILE A 188 -7.77 -7.92 -5.41
C ILE A 188 -7.32 -9.05 -6.34
N ARG A 189 -8.16 -9.43 -7.31
CA ARG A 189 -7.81 -10.47 -8.28
C ARG A 189 -6.58 -10.09 -9.10
N GLU A 190 -6.47 -8.84 -9.53
CA GLU A 190 -5.30 -8.31 -10.24
C GLU A 190 -4.05 -8.41 -9.37
N VAL A 191 -4.08 -7.87 -8.15
CA VAL A 191 -2.93 -7.91 -7.21
C VAL A 191 -2.51 -9.34 -6.90
N VAL A 192 -3.47 -10.24 -6.65
CA VAL A 192 -3.18 -11.65 -6.35
C VAL A 192 -2.55 -12.35 -7.54
N LYS A 193 -3.03 -12.08 -8.76
CA LYS A 193 -2.48 -12.67 -9.98
C LYS A 193 -1.06 -12.18 -10.27
N ASP A 194 -0.80 -10.88 -10.08
CA ASP A 194 0.52 -10.28 -10.28
C ASP A 194 1.59 -10.87 -9.36
N HIS A 195 1.19 -11.37 -8.19
CA HIS A 195 2.06 -11.99 -7.20
C HIS A 195 1.97 -13.52 -7.17
N GLY A 196 1.45 -14.15 -8.24
CA GLY A 196 1.43 -15.61 -8.39
C GLY A 196 0.52 -16.36 -7.40
N GLY A 197 -0.45 -15.67 -6.80
CA GLY A 197 -1.49 -16.27 -5.96
C GLY A 197 -2.77 -16.62 -6.75
N LYS A 198 -3.76 -17.15 -6.04
CA LYS A 198 -5.09 -17.50 -6.58
C LYS A 198 -6.19 -17.05 -5.63
N MET A 199 -7.29 -16.52 -6.18
CA MET A 199 -8.53 -16.30 -5.42
C MET A 199 -9.12 -17.64 -4.98
N ALA A 200 -9.51 -17.74 -3.72
CA ALA A 200 -10.18 -18.91 -3.16
C ALA A 200 -11.70 -18.70 -3.10
N ASP A 201 -12.44 -19.82 -3.07
CA ASP A 201 -13.88 -19.81 -2.85
C ASP A 201 -14.18 -19.54 -1.37
N PRO A 202 -15.34 -18.92 -1.04
CA PRO A 202 -15.69 -18.60 0.33
C PRO A 202 -15.72 -19.87 1.20
N GLY A 203 -15.03 -19.83 2.33
CA GLY A 203 -14.88 -20.94 3.28
C GLY A 203 -13.66 -21.83 3.08
N SER A 204 -12.84 -21.62 2.04
CA SER A 204 -11.65 -22.45 1.75
C SER A 204 -10.44 -22.15 2.63
N VAL A 205 -10.39 -20.96 3.20
CA VAL A 205 -9.27 -20.45 4.00
C VAL A 205 -9.75 -20.02 5.37
N LEU A 206 -10.95 -19.43 5.45
CA LEU A 206 -11.47 -18.84 6.68
C LEU A 206 -11.51 -19.82 7.85
N PHE A 207 -11.75 -21.11 7.60
CA PHE A 207 -11.80 -22.14 8.65
C PHE A 207 -10.47 -22.32 9.42
N LYS A 208 -9.34 -21.89 8.84
CA LYS A 208 -8.02 -21.92 9.50
C LYS A 208 -7.79 -20.74 10.44
N PHE A 209 -8.65 -19.73 10.38
CA PHE A 209 -8.50 -18.49 11.14
C PHE A 209 -9.60 -18.36 12.19
N ARG A 210 -9.23 -17.86 13.37
CA ARG A 210 -10.16 -17.48 14.43
C ARG A 210 -9.99 -15.99 14.72
N ARG A 211 -11.10 -15.28 14.87
CA ARG A 211 -11.08 -13.87 15.31
C ARG A 211 -10.81 -13.85 16.82
N ALA A 212 -9.67 -13.30 17.19
CA ALA A 212 -9.27 -13.06 18.58
C ALA A 212 -8.93 -11.58 18.80
N ARG A 213 -9.07 -11.09 20.03
CA ARG A 213 -8.53 -9.80 20.44
C ARG A 213 -7.18 -10.05 21.10
N VAL A 214 -6.18 -9.27 20.71
CA VAL A 214 -4.83 -9.34 21.29
C VAL A 214 -4.57 -8.05 22.02
N VAL A 215 -4.13 -8.15 23.28
CA VAL A 215 -3.74 -7.01 24.11
C VAL A 215 -2.26 -7.16 24.40
N ASN A 216 -1.47 -6.18 23.96
CA ASN A 216 -0.03 -6.16 24.22
C ASN A 216 0.22 -5.30 25.46
N ILE A 217 0.90 -5.87 26.45
CA ILE A 217 1.25 -5.20 27.70
C ILE A 217 2.78 -5.09 27.75
N LYS A 218 3.28 -3.87 27.95
CA LYS A 218 4.71 -3.63 28.20
C LYS A 218 5.00 -3.99 29.64
N VAL A 219 5.86 -4.99 29.85
CA VAL A 219 6.25 -5.46 31.18
C VAL A 219 7.62 -4.88 31.52
N THR A 220 7.69 -4.00 32.52
CA THR A 220 8.96 -3.51 33.07
C THR A 220 9.30 -4.22 34.38
N ASP A 221 8.38 -4.20 35.35
CA ASP A 221 8.64 -4.70 36.72
C ASP A 221 7.44 -5.47 37.32
N ALA A 222 6.72 -6.25 36.50
CA ALA A 222 5.57 -7.01 36.96
C ALA A 222 5.87 -8.51 37.06
N ASP A 223 5.43 -9.13 38.16
CA ASP A 223 5.51 -10.58 38.37
C ASP A 223 4.65 -11.32 37.35
N ARG A 224 5.26 -12.28 36.65
CA ARG A 224 4.63 -13.05 35.57
C ARG A 224 3.39 -13.80 36.07
N ASP A 225 3.49 -14.41 37.24
CA ASP A 225 2.40 -15.18 37.83
C ASP A 225 1.20 -14.29 38.19
N GLN A 226 1.47 -13.05 38.61
CA GLN A 226 0.41 -12.07 38.89
C GLN A 226 -0.27 -11.62 37.59
N LEU A 227 0.51 -11.34 36.54
CA LEU A 227 -0.03 -10.97 35.23
C LEU A 227 -0.88 -12.09 34.61
N LEU A 228 -0.42 -13.33 34.74
CA LEU A 228 -1.15 -14.50 34.26
C LEU A 228 -2.47 -14.69 35.02
N GLY A 229 -2.45 -14.56 36.36
CA GLY A 229 -3.66 -14.58 37.17
C GLY A 229 -4.67 -13.52 36.73
N ILE A 230 -4.23 -12.27 36.60
CA ILE A 230 -5.08 -11.15 36.15
C ILE A 230 -5.63 -11.40 34.74
N ALA A 231 -4.80 -11.92 33.82
CA ALA A 231 -5.22 -12.19 32.45
C ALA A 231 -6.31 -13.26 32.40
N LEU A 232 -6.16 -14.35 33.16
CA LEU A 232 -7.17 -15.41 33.25
C LEU A 232 -8.47 -14.91 33.89
N ASP A 233 -8.37 -14.12 34.96
CA ASP A 233 -9.53 -13.50 35.61
C ASP A 233 -10.27 -12.52 34.67
N ALA A 234 -9.53 -11.84 33.79
CA ALA A 234 -10.09 -10.99 32.74
C ALA A 234 -10.65 -11.79 31.53
N GLY A 235 -10.54 -13.11 31.53
CA GLY A 235 -11.05 -14.00 30.49
C GLY A 235 -10.14 -14.15 29.27
N ALA A 236 -8.82 -13.98 29.44
CA ALA A 236 -7.86 -14.29 28.37
C ALA A 236 -7.85 -15.80 28.07
N GLU A 237 -7.91 -16.14 26.77
CA GLU A 237 -7.88 -17.53 26.32
C GLU A 237 -6.45 -18.07 26.16
N ASP A 238 -5.49 -17.19 25.86
CA ASP A 238 -4.09 -17.54 25.66
C ASP A 238 -3.19 -16.36 26.07
N VAL A 239 -2.01 -16.67 26.60
CA VAL A 239 -0.99 -15.70 27.03
C VAL A 239 0.35 -16.13 26.43
N ILE A 240 0.85 -15.31 25.51
CA ILE A 240 2.08 -15.61 24.76
C ILE A 240 3.20 -14.72 25.26
N GLU A 241 4.27 -15.33 25.78
CA GLU A 241 5.49 -14.62 26.14
C GLU A 241 6.37 -14.40 24.90
N PRO A 242 7.03 -13.23 24.77
CA PRO A 242 7.98 -13.01 23.70
C PRO A 242 9.19 -13.94 23.88
N PRO A 243 9.72 -14.54 22.79
CA PRO A 243 10.89 -15.40 22.89
C PRO A 243 12.09 -14.59 23.41
N THR A 244 12.73 -15.12 24.46
CA THR A 244 13.98 -14.61 25.02
C THR A 244 15.13 -15.34 24.33
N TYR A 245 16.05 -14.62 23.68
CA TYR A 245 17.25 -15.22 23.14
C TYR A 245 18.39 -15.05 24.16
N GLU A 246 19.15 -16.11 24.42
CA GLU A 246 20.28 -16.13 25.38
C GLU A 246 21.42 -15.15 25.03
N ASP A 247 21.37 -14.55 23.84
CA ASP A 247 22.35 -13.58 23.30
C ASP A 247 21.79 -12.14 23.28
N ASP A 248 20.57 -11.91 23.79
CA ASP A 248 20.00 -10.57 23.94
C ASP A 248 20.74 -9.87 25.09
N SER A 249 21.49 -8.81 24.78
CA SER A 249 22.18 -8.01 25.81
C SER A 249 21.15 -7.34 26.72
N ASP A 250 21.50 -7.06 27.99
CA ASP A 250 20.58 -6.41 28.94
C ASP A 250 20.06 -5.05 28.41
N GLU A 251 20.80 -4.41 27.49
CA GLU A 251 20.40 -3.20 26.78
C GLU A 251 19.26 -3.47 25.77
N ASP A 252 19.34 -4.54 24.98
CA ASP A 252 18.32 -4.95 24.00
C ASP A 252 17.00 -5.38 24.67
N ARG A 253 17.09 -5.91 25.89
CA ARG A 253 15.94 -6.32 26.70
C ARG A 253 15.07 -5.14 27.11
N SER A 254 15.68 -3.96 27.31
CA SER A 254 14.99 -2.72 27.66
C SER A 254 14.36 -2.02 26.44
N GLU A 255 14.95 -2.16 25.25
CA GLU A 255 14.42 -1.54 24.01
C GLU A 255 13.20 -2.28 23.45
N ARG A 256 13.07 -3.59 23.70
CA ARG A 256 11.88 -4.37 23.30
C ARG A 256 10.62 -3.91 24.04
N CYS A 257 10.77 -3.24 25.18
CA CYS A 257 9.68 -2.60 25.92
C CYS A 257 9.29 -1.21 25.38
N VAL A 258 9.99 -0.63 24.39
CA VAL A 258 9.77 0.76 23.94
C VAL A 258 9.03 0.87 22.61
N ALA A 259 9.02 -0.16 21.76
CA ALA A 259 8.46 -0.02 20.40
C ALA A 259 6.97 -0.40 20.29
N GLY A 260 6.12 0.63 20.21
CA GLY A 260 4.72 0.56 19.73
C GLY A 260 3.71 0.29 20.81
#